data_AF-A0A934ABU7-F1
#
_entry.id   AF-A0A934ABU7-F1
#
_cell.length_a   1.000
_cell.length_b   1.000
_cell.length_c   1.000
_cell.angle_alpha   90.00
_cell.angle_beta   90.00
_cell.angle_gamma   90.00
#
_symmetry.space_group_name_H-M   'P 1'
#
loop_
_entity.id
_entity.type
_entity.pdbx_description
1 polymer ?
#
loop_
_entity_poly.entity_id
_entity_poly.type
_entity_poly.pdbx_seq_one_letter_code
_entity_poly.pdbx_strand_id
1 'polypeptide(L)'
;MRGQILESTGEGVYLCIGSADGAEVGQEYEVYKFVRMQDLKTMRPNFKREETGKVKITEIVDEHYAKAKILTGEAKVNYIVELHK
;
A
#
# COMPACT_ATOMS: atom_id res chain seq x y z
N MET A 1 -6.50 -0.36 8.82
CA MET A 1 -5.35 0.59 8.79
C MET A 1 -4.94 0.78 7.34
N ARG A 2 -4.59 1.99 6.89
CA ARG A 2 -4.23 2.24 5.49
C ARG A 2 -3.07 3.22 5.37
N GLY A 3 -2.25 3.07 4.34
CA GLY A 3 -1.12 3.95 4.06
C GLY A 3 -0.68 3.83 2.61
N GLN A 4 0.36 4.56 2.24
CA GLN A 4 0.89 4.60 0.88
C GLN A 4 2.29 4.00 0.81
N ILE A 5 2.64 3.41 -0.33
CA ILE A 5 4.00 2.98 -0.63
C ILE A 5 4.83 4.20 -1.04
N LEU A 6 5.85 4.49 -0.24
CA LEU A 6 6.78 5.61 -0.45
C LEU A 6 7.92 5.24 -1.39
N GLU A 7 8.41 4.01 -1.26
CA GLU A 7 9.54 3.52 -2.06
C GLU A 7 9.35 2.03 -2.34
N SER A 8 9.79 1.59 -3.53
CA SER A 8 9.82 0.19 -3.94
C SER A 8 11.16 -0.11 -4.59
N THR A 9 11.93 -0.97 -3.93
CA THR A 9 13.28 -1.39 -4.35
C THR A 9 13.33 -2.92 -4.49
N GLY A 10 14.44 -3.45 -5.00
CA GLY A 10 14.67 -4.90 -5.01
C GLY A 10 14.72 -5.53 -3.62
N GLU A 11 14.94 -4.74 -2.57
CA GLU A 11 15.07 -5.21 -1.17
C GLU A 11 13.75 -5.14 -0.38
N GLY A 12 12.69 -4.59 -0.98
CA GLY A 12 11.38 -4.43 -0.34
C GLY A 12 10.73 -3.08 -0.63
N VAL A 13 9.65 -2.82 0.08
CA VAL A 13 8.88 -1.58 -0.02
C VAL A 13 8.82 -0.86 1.32
N TYR A 14 8.84 0.46 1.29
CA TYR A 14 8.62 1.29 2.47
C TYR A 14 7.18 1.81 2.47
N LEU A 15 6.50 1.62 3.59
CA LEU A 15 5.11 1.99 3.81
C LEU A 15 5.06 3.23 4.70
N CYS A 16 4.17 4.18 4.38
CA CYS A 16 3.78 5.28 5.26
C CYS A 16 2.80 4.78 6.32
N ILE A 17 3.25 3.81 7.11
CA ILE A 17 2.57 3.22 8.25
C ILE A 17 3.66 2.83 9.23
N GLY A 18 3.69 3.43 10.41
CA GLY A 18 4.69 3.16 11.45
C GLY A 18 4.06 2.71 12.76
N SER A 19 4.86 2.76 13.84
CA SER A 19 4.39 2.34 15.16
C SER A 19 3.22 3.19 15.68
N ALA A 20 3.13 4.47 15.31
CA ALA A 20 2.01 5.34 15.71
C ALA A 20 0.69 4.94 15.05
N ASP A 21 0.74 4.30 13.88
CA ASP A 21 -0.42 3.75 13.20
C ASP A 21 -0.83 2.37 13.75
N GLY A 22 0.01 1.74 14.57
CA GLY A 22 -0.17 0.38 15.10
C GLY A 22 0.44 -0.71 14.21
N ALA A 23 1.42 -0.37 13.37
CA ALA A 23 2.12 -1.35 12.56
C ALA A 23 2.89 -2.36 13.41
N GLU A 24 2.78 -3.64 13.05
CA GLU A 24 3.49 -4.74 13.71
C GLU A 24 4.18 -5.64 12.69
N VAL A 25 5.35 -6.17 13.06
CA VAL A 25 6.06 -7.14 12.23
C VAL A 25 5.19 -8.39 12.02
N GLY A 26 5.09 -8.82 10.77
CA GLY A 26 4.28 -9.97 10.39
C GLY A 26 2.85 -9.63 9.99
N GLN A 27 2.39 -8.39 10.14
CA GLN A 27 1.11 -7.97 9.57
C GLN A 27 1.16 -7.99 8.03
N GLU A 28 0.08 -8.48 7.42
CA GLU A 28 -0.08 -8.57 5.97
C GLU A 28 -1.07 -7.53 5.47
N TYR A 29 -0.69 -6.81 4.42
CA TYR A 29 -1.48 -5.75 3.83
C TYR A 29 -1.80 -6.08 2.38
N GLU A 30 -3.01 -5.77 1.97
CA GLU A 30 -3.38 -5.78 0.55
C GLU A 30 -2.88 -4.51 -0.12
N VAL A 31 -2.35 -4.65 -1.32
CA VAL A 31 -1.90 -3.55 -2.16
C VAL A 31 -2.94 -3.30 -3.24
N TYR A 32 -3.32 -2.05 -3.43
CA TYR A 32 -4.18 -1.64 -4.53
C TYR A 32 -3.78 -0.28 -5.08
N LYS A 33 -4.24 0.01 -6.30
CA LYS A 33 -4.11 1.33 -6.93
C LYS A 33 -5.50 1.87 -7.28
N PHE A 34 -5.60 3.20 -7.37
CA PHE A 34 -6.77 3.85 -7.93
C PHE A 34 -6.51 4.23 -9.38
N VAL A 35 -7.32 3.68 -10.29
CA VAL A 35 -7.26 4.01 -11.71
C VAL A 35 -8.40 4.95 -12.06
N ARG A 36 -8.07 6.09 -12.67
CA ARG A 36 -9.07 7.02 -13.16
C ARG A 36 -9.83 6.39 -14.33
N MET A 37 -11.13 6.25 -14.19
CA MET A 37 -11.99 5.81 -15.29
C MET A 37 -12.32 7.02 -16.17
N GLN A 38 -12.17 6.85 -17.49
CA GLN A 38 -12.70 7.81 -18.46
C GLN A 38 -14.20 7.58 -18.58
N ASP A 39 -14.98 8.26 -17.75
CA ASP A 39 -16.43 8.32 -17.92
C ASP A 39 -16.78 9.60 -18.69
N LEU A 40 -17.18 9.45 -19.95
CA LEU A 40 -17.55 10.58 -20.83
C LEU A 40 -18.93 11.17 -20.49
N LYS A 41 -19.73 10.51 -19.64
CA LYS A 41 -21.10 10.95 -19.32
C LYS A 41 -21.17 11.83 -18.08
N THR A 42 -20.22 11.71 -17.17
CA THR A 42 -20.17 12.54 -15.96
C THR A 42 -18.92 13.41 -15.99
N MET A 43 -19.07 14.74 -15.92
CA MET A 43 -17.94 15.68 -15.80
C MET A 43 -17.21 15.60 -14.44
N ARG A 44 -17.30 14.46 -13.74
CA ARG A 44 -16.71 14.24 -12.42
C ARG A 44 -15.61 13.17 -12.51
N PRO A 45 -14.49 13.33 -11.80
CA PRO A 45 -13.49 12.28 -11.70
C PRO A 45 -14.10 11.01 -11.09
N ASN A 46 -13.97 9.89 -11.79
CA ASN A 46 -14.33 8.57 -11.28
C ASN A 46 -13.07 7.72 -11.14
N PHE A 47 -12.94 6.98 -10.03
CA PHE A 47 -11.77 6.16 -9.74
C PHE A 47 -12.21 4.75 -9.35
N LYS A 48 -11.54 3.76 -9.93
CA LYS A 48 -11.73 2.34 -9.62
C LYS A 48 -10.55 1.85 -8.78
N ARG A 49 -10.85 1.12 -7.71
CA ARG A 49 -9.85 0.36 -6.95
C ARG A 49 -9.50 -0.91 -7.74
N GLU A 50 -8.22 -1.13 -7.94
CA GLU A 50 -7.68 -2.37 -8.51
C GLU A 50 -6.69 -2.97 -7.52
N GLU A 51 -6.99 -4.18 -7.03
CA GLU A 51 -6.07 -4.96 -6.20
C GLU A 51 -4.89 -5.42 -7.04
N THR A 52 -3.68 -5.16 -6.57
CA THR A 52 -2.45 -5.42 -7.31
C THR A 52 -1.55 -6.44 -6.65
N GLY A 53 -1.66 -6.66 -5.34
CA GLY A 53 -0.76 -7.58 -4.65
C GLY A 53 -0.95 -7.62 -3.14
N LYS A 54 0.02 -8.23 -2.45
CA LYS A 54 0.09 -8.31 -0.99
C LYS A 54 1.51 -8.07 -0.51
N VAL A 55 1.65 -7.42 0.64
CA VAL A 55 2.93 -7.19 1.29
C VAL A 55 2.87 -7.61 2.76
N LYS A 56 4.02 -7.88 3.36
CA LYS A 56 4.14 -8.25 4.78
C LYS A 56 5.18 -7.39 5.46
N ILE A 57 4.83 -6.75 6.58
CA ILE A 57 5.77 -5.96 7.36
C ILE A 57 6.87 -6.87 7.89
N THR A 58 8.12 -6.50 7.63
CA THR A 58 9.32 -7.19 8.10
C THR A 58 10.04 -6.43 9.19
N GLU A 59 9.90 -5.10 9.23
CA GLU A 59 10.59 -4.23 10.17
C GLU A 59 9.79 -2.94 10.37
N ILE A 60 9.70 -2.48 11.62
CA ILE A 60 9.19 -1.14 11.94
C ILE A 60 10.39 -0.21 11.99
N VAL A 61 10.40 0.81 11.13
CA VAL A 61 11.53 1.74 11.00
C VAL A 61 11.42 2.80 12.09
N ASP A 62 10.25 3.44 12.21
CA ASP A 62 9.97 4.46 13.21
C ASP A 62 8.46 4.62 13.47
N GLU A 63 8.05 5.77 13.98
CA GLU A 63 6.65 6.12 14.23
C GLU A 63 5.80 6.30 12.96
N HIS A 64 6.42 6.56 11.81
CA HIS A 64 5.75 6.88 10.55
C HIS A 64 5.94 5.82 9.46
N TYR A 65 6.98 5.00 9.55
CA TYR A 65 7.36 4.10 8.47
C TYR A 65 7.64 2.66 8.92
N ALA A 66 7.36 1.74 8.00
CA ALA A 66 7.70 0.33 8.13
C ALA A 66 8.24 -0.21 6.79
N LYS A 67 9.17 -1.16 6.87
CA LYS A 67 9.65 -1.92 5.73
C LYS A 67 8.81 -3.18 5.59
N ALA A 68 8.41 -3.48 4.36
CA ALA A 68 7.65 -4.68 4.03
C ALA A 68 8.25 -5.42 2.84
N LYS A 69 8.05 -6.73 2.80
CA LYS A 69 8.36 -7.57 1.64
C LYS A 69 7.11 -7.80 0.79
N ILE A 70 7.29 -7.88 -0.53
CA ILE A 70 6.21 -8.26 -1.45
C ILE A 70 5.98 -9.77 -1.31
N LEU A 71 4.74 -10.17 -1.01
CA LEU A 71 4.33 -11.57 -0.98
C LEU A 71 3.87 -12.03 -2.35
N THR A 72 2.99 -11.24 -2.98
CA THR A 72 2.40 -11.54 -4.28
C THR A 72 2.13 -10.26 -5.06
N GLY A 73 2.10 -10.37 -6.39
CA GLY A 73 1.69 -9.28 -7.27
C GLY A 73 2.66 -8.10 -7.31
N GLU A 74 2.11 -6.90 -7.46
CA GLU A 74 2.88 -5.67 -7.65
C GLU A 74 2.65 -4.68 -6.50
N ALA A 75 3.76 -4.12 -6.02
CA ALA A 75 3.78 -3.06 -5.02
C ALA A 75 4.72 -1.93 -5.51
N LYS A 76 4.13 -0.83 -5.97
CA LYS A 76 4.86 0.30 -6.59
C LYS A 76 4.63 1.57 -5.77
N VAL A 77 5.54 2.53 -5.95
CA VAL A 77 5.40 3.88 -5.39
C VAL A 77 4.02 4.44 -5.75
N ASN A 78 3.37 5.07 -4.77
CA ASN A 78 2.01 5.61 -4.85
C ASN A 78 0.87 4.59 -4.84
N TYR A 79 1.15 3.30 -4.76
CA TYR A 79 0.09 2.33 -4.46
C TYR A 79 -0.29 2.43 -2.98
N ILE A 80 -1.50 2.01 -2.66
CA ILE A 80 -2.06 2.04 -1.32
C ILE A 80 -1.97 0.65 -0.71
N VAL A 81 -1.62 0.59 0.56
CA VAL A 81 -1.65 -0.61 1.39
C VAL A 81 -2.77 -0.50 2.41
N GLU A 82 -3.47 -1.60 2.65
CA GLU A 82 -4.55 -1.65 3.64
C GLU A 82 -4.55 -2.99 4.39
N LEU A 83 -4.64 -2.88 5.71
CA LEU A 83 -4.83 -4.01 6.61
C LEU A 83 -6.32 -4.31 6.68
N HIS A 84 -6.73 -5.45 6.14
CA HIS A 84 -8.05 -6.01 6.38
C HIS A 84 -8.05 -6.92 7.59
N LYS A 85 -9.21 -6.98 8.25
CA LYS A 85 -9.43 -7.68 9.51
C LYS A 85 -9.64 -9.18 9.31
#